data_AF-A0A8S0T7N0-F1
#
_entry.id   AF-A0A8S0T7N0-F1
#
_cell.length_a   1.000
_cell.length_b   1.000
_cell.length_c   1.000
_cell.angle_alpha   90.00
_cell.angle_beta   90.00
_cell.angle_gamma   90.00
#
_symmetry.space_group_name_H-M   'P 1'
#
loop_
_entity.id
_entity.type
_entity.pdbx_description
1 polymer ?
#
loop_
_entity_poly.entity_id
_entity_poly.type
_entity_poly.pdbx_seq_one_letter_code
_entity_poly.pdbx_strand_id
1 'polypeptide(L)'
;MESSSVAINASADSTTDHQDSESSVVDTVVQYVVLRRDLIDTWPLGSVVTQGCHASVAAIWSNKDDAHTLLYCSPSNLDSMHK
;
A
#
# COMPACT_ATOMS: atom_id res chain seq x y z
N MET A 1 19.45 -39.88 55.79
CA MET A 1 19.17 -38.66 56.57
C MET A 1 19.95 -37.57 55.85
N GLU A 2 19.39 -36.77 54.97
CA GLU A 2 18.21 -35.93 55.11
C GLU A 2 17.05 -36.30 54.18
N SER A 3 15.86 -36.23 54.76
CA SER A 3 14.59 -36.10 54.08
C SER A 3 14.36 -34.62 53.76
N SER A 4 13.80 -34.28 52.60
CA SER A 4 12.76 -33.25 52.48
C SER A 4 12.16 -33.23 51.07
N SER A 5 10.96 -33.78 51.01
CA SER A 5 9.89 -33.53 50.04
C SER A 5 9.48 -32.05 49.96
N VAL A 6 8.94 -31.60 48.81
CA VAL A 6 7.55 -31.06 48.69
C VAL A 6 7.27 -30.45 47.29
N ALA A 7 6.06 -30.79 46.82
CA ALA A 7 5.11 -30.15 45.90
C ALA A 7 5.46 -29.77 44.45
N ILE A 8 4.77 -30.49 43.55
CA ILE A 8 4.18 -29.98 42.32
C ILE A 8 3.35 -28.70 42.57
N ASN A 9 3.44 -27.72 41.68
CA ASN A 9 2.34 -26.76 41.49
C ASN A 9 2.16 -26.44 40.00
N ALA A 10 1.05 -26.93 39.46
CA ALA A 10 0.54 -26.50 38.18
C ALA A 10 -0.10 -25.11 38.38
N SER A 11 0.30 -24.14 37.56
CA SER A 11 -0.53 -22.96 37.32
C SER A 11 -0.39 -22.60 35.85
N ALA A 12 -1.37 -23.06 35.08
CA ALA A 12 -1.74 -22.40 33.86
C ALA A 12 -2.27 -21.01 34.27
N ASP A 13 -1.67 -19.95 33.76
CA ASP A 13 -2.41 -18.72 33.54
C ASP A 13 -1.99 -18.10 32.22
N SER A 14 -3.04 -17.86 31.46
CA SER A 14 -3.11 -17.30 30.13
C SER A 14 -2.66 -15.85 30.08
N THR A 15 -2.47 -15.39 28.84
CA THR A 15 -2.47 -13.97 28.42
C THR A 15 -1.31 -13.15 28.97
N THR A 16 -0.36 -12.77 28.13
CA THR A 16 -0.65 -11.65 27.23
C THR A 16 0.08 -11.84 25.90
N ASP A 17 -0.63 -12.38 24.90
CA ASP A 17 -0.32 -12.08 23.51
C ASP A 17 -0.54 -10.57 23.35
N HIS A 18 0.54 -9.79 23.46
CA HIS A 18 0.57 -8.50 22.80
C HIS A 18 0.57 -8.80 21.31
N GLN A 19 -0.63 -9.00 20.75
CA GLN A 19 -0.87 -8.68 19.37
C GLN A 19 -0.63 -7.18 19.26
N ASP A 20 0.64 -6.81 19.03
CA ASP A 20 0.95 -5.58 18.33
C ASP A 20 0.22 -5.68 17.00
N SER A 21 -1.00 -5.13 17.00
CA SER A 21 -1.66 -4.74 15.78
C SER A 21 -0.80 -3.61 15.21
N GLU A 22 0.31 -3.96 14.57
CA GLU A 22 0.87 -3.15 13.51
C GLU A 22 -0.26 -3.04 12.49
N SER A 23 -1.08 -1.99 12.63
CA SER A 23 -1.75 -1.41 11.49
C SER A 23 -0.61 -1.04 10.55
N SER A 24 -0.29 -1.93 9.62
CA SER A 24 0.65 -1.66 8.55
C SER A 24 0.06 -0.47 7.81
N VAL A 25 0.56 0.72 8.14
CA VAL A 25 0.25 1.94 7.40
C VAL A 25 0.91 1.70 6.05
N VAL A 26 0.13 1.12 5.14
CA VAL A 26 0.52 1.00 3.75
C VAL A 26 0.61 2.42 3.23
N ASP A 27 1.85 2.88 3.02
CA ASP A 27 2.10 4.19 2.43
C ASP A 27 1.31 4.31 1.13
N THR A 28 0.55 5.40 1.03
CA THR A 28 -0.32 5.64 -0.13
C THR A 28 0.55 5.86 -1.37
N VAL A 29 0.39 5.00 -2.36
CA VAL A 29 1.05 5.12 -3.67
C VAL A 29 0.23 6.02 -4.58
N VAL A 30 0.87 6.96 -5.26
CA VAL A 30 0.23 7.90 -6.20
C VAL A 30 0.97 7.93 -7.54
N GLN A 31 0.24 8.19 -8.62
CA GLN A 31 0.81 8.44 -9.94
C GLN A 31 0.66 9.92 -10.30
N TYR A 32 1.77 10.62 -10.48
CA TYR A 32 1.77 11.99 -11.00
C TYR A 32 1.92 12.02 -12.52
N VAL A 33 1.07 12.80 -13.18
CA VAL A 33 1.18 13.10 -14.61
C VAL A 33 1.62 14.55 -14.77
N VAL A 34 2.87 14.75 -15.18
CA VAL A 34 3.40 16.10 -15.43
C VAL A 34 3.03 16.53 -16.84
N LEU A 35 2.26 17.61 -16.93
CA LEU A 35 1.84 18.19 -18.20
C LEU A 35 2.69 19.42 -18.54
N ARG A 36 3.02 19.56 -19.83
CA ARG A 36 3.72 20.71 -20.37
C ARG A 36 2.79 21.92 -20.44
N ARG A 37 3.12 22.98 -19.69
CA ARG A 37 2.29 24.18 -19.59
C ARG A 37 2.11 24.91 -20.93
N ASP A 38 3.15 24.96 -21.74
CA ASP A 38 3.10 25.59 -23.07
C ASP A 38 2.10 24.91 -24.02
N LEU A 39 1.89 23.60 -23.87
CA LEU A 39 0.89 22.85 -24.64
C LEU A 39 -0.52 23.09 -24.11
N ILE A 40 -0.70 23.28 -22.80
CA ILE A 40 -2.01 23.62 -22.22
C ILE A 40 -2.52 24.95 -22.80
N ASP A 41 -1.62 25.92 -22.98
CA ASP A 41 -1.97 27.25 -23.50
C ASP A 41 -2.27 27.25 -25.02
N THR A 42 -1.83 26.23 -25.76
CA THR A 42 -1.89 26.21 -27.24
C THR A 42 -2.74 25.08 -27.83
N TRP A 43 -3.01 24.02 -27.08
CA TRP A 43 -3.78 22.86 -27.55
C TRP A 43 -5.17 22.82 -26.92
N PRO A 44 -6.17 22.20 -27.57
CA PRO A 44 -7.44 21.91 -26.91
C PRO A 44 -7.23 21.12 -25.62
N LEU A 45 -7.90 21.53 -24.54
CA LEU A 45 -7.75 20.89 -23.22
C LEU A 45 -7.94 19.37 -23.30
N GLY A 46 -8.94 18.91 -24.07
CA GLY A 46 -9.19 17.49 -24.29
C GLY A 46 -7.98 16.73 -24.84
N SER A 47 -7.23 17.33 -25.79
CA SER A 47 -6.03 16.70 -26.36
C SER A 47 -4.92 16.55 -25.33
N VAL A 48 -4.72 17.53 -24.44
CA VAL A 48 -3.73 17.43 -23.36
C VAL A 48 -4.14 16.35 -22.36
N VAL A 49 -5.41 16.30 -21.99
CA VAL A 49 -5.96 15.26 -21.10
C VAL A 49 -5.75 13.86 -21.71
N THR A 50 -6.05 13.68 -23.01
CA THR A 50 -5.82 12.41 -23.70
C THR A 50 -4.37 11.96 -23.62
N GLN A 51 -3.41 12.89 -23.77
CA GLN A 51 -1.99 12.55 -23.61
C GLN A 51 -1.63 12.16 -22.18
N GLY A 52 -2.21 12.83 -21.18
CA GLY A 52 -2.08 12.42 -19.79
C GLY A 52 -2.57 10.99 -19.56
N CYS A 53 -3.74 10.64 -20.09
CA CYS A 53 -4.28 9.29 -20.01
C CYS A 53 -3.36 8.25 -20.68
N HIS A 54 -2.82 8.56 -21.88
CA HIS A 54 -1.88 7.67 -22.57
C HIS A 54 -0.60 7.46 -21.75
N ALA A 55 -0.04 8.53 -21.17
CA ALA A 55 1.13 8.45 -20.32
C ALA A 55 0.88 7.59 -19.07
N SER A 56 -0.26 7.77 -18.40
CA SER A 56 -0.68 6.97 -17.24
C SER A 56 -0.74 5.48 -17.54
N VAL A 57 -1.44 5.10 -18.62
CA VAL A 57 -1.58 3.70 -19.03
C VAL A 57 -0.24 3.11 -19.45
N ALA A 58 0.59 3.86 -20.18
CA ALA A 58 1.91 3.40 -20.59
C ALA A 58 2.83 3.15 -19.38
N ALA A 59 2.81 4.03 -18.38
CA ALA A 59 3.60 3.89 -17.16
C ALA A 59 3.19 2.63 -16.36
N ILE A 60 1.88 2.38 -16.22
CA ILE A 60 1.35 1.18 -15.56
C ILE A 60 1.77 -0.07 -16.34
N TRP A 61 1.54 -0.09 -17.65
CA TRP A 61 1.85 -1.27 -18.48
C TRP A 61 3.34 -1.62 -18.48
N SER A 62 4.20 -0.59 -18.55
CA SER A 62 5.66 -0.77 -18.55
C SER A 62 6.19 -1.34 -17.24
N ASN A 63 5.47 -1.14 -16.13
CA ASN A 63 5.86 -1.58 -14.79
C ASN A 63 4.84 -2.54 -14.17
N LYS A 64 4.04 -3.24 -14.99
CA LYS A 64 2.88 -4.02 -14.51
C LYS A 64 3.21 -5.11 -13.48
N ASP A 65 4.47 -5.56 -13.44
CA ASP A 65 4.95 -6.61 -12.54
C ASP A 65 5.70 -6.03 -11.31
N ASP A 66 5.85 -4.71 -11.22
CA ASP A 66 6.45 -4.02 -10.07
C ASP A 66 5.50 -4.07 -8.86
N ALA A 67 6.07 -4.29 -7.67
CA ALA A 67 5.30 -4.45 -6.44
C ALA A 67 4.44 -3.21 -6.10
N HIS A 68 4.93 -2.00 -6.35
CA HIS A 68 4.17 -0.78 -6.11
C HIS A 68 3.06 -0.59 -7.15
N THR A 69 3.31 -0.98 -8.41
CA THR A 69 2.27 -0.93 -9.46
C THR A 69 1.15 -1.94 -9.18
N LEU A 70 1.49 -3.15 -8.73
CA LEU A 70 0.52 -4.15 -8.29
C LEU A 70 -0.29 -3.69 -7.08
N LEU A 71 0.36 -3.07 -6.09
CA LEU A 71 -0.30 -2.48 -4.92
C LEU A 71 -1.24 -1.34 -5.36
N TYR A 72 -0.78 -0.44 -6.22
CA TYR A 72 -1.55 0.68 -6.75
C TYR A 72 -2.80 0.21 -7.53
N CYS A 73 -2.67 -0.87 -8.32
CA CYS A 73 -3.78 -1.45 -9.09
C CYS A 73 -4.61 -2.51 -8.32
N SER A 74 -4.36 -2.70 -7.03
CA SER A 74 -5.09 -3.70 -6.23
C SER A 74 -6.57 -3.29 -6.03
N PRO A 75 -7.50 -4.26 -5.94
CA PRO A 75 -8.92 -3.95 -5.77
C PRO A 75 -9.24 -3.04 -4.58
N SER A 76 -8.50 -3.16 -3.47
CA SER A 76 -8.67 -2.31 -2.29
C SER A 76 -8.23 -0.87 -2.52
N ASN A 77 -7.29 -0.64 -3.44
CA ASN A 77 -6.70 0.68 -3.68
C ASN A 77 -7.36 1.40 -4.85
N LEU A 78 -7.96 0.68 -5.82
CA LEU A 78 -8.62 1.30 -6.98
C LEU A 78 -9.74 2.28 -6.59
N ASP A 79 -10.59 1.90 -5.64
CA ASP A 79 -11.70 2.76 -5.18
C ASP A 79 -11.25 3.88 -4.22
N SER A 80 -10.02 3.82 -3.72
CA SER A 80 -9.42 4.78 -2.79
C SER A 80 -8.25 5.57 -3.39
N MET A 81 -8.07 5.51 -4.71
CA MET A 81 -7.02 6.27 -5.41
C MET A 81 -7.18 7.77 -5.16
N HIS A 82 -6.10 8.38 -4.68
CA HIS A 82 -6.04 9.83 -4.47
C HIS A 82 -5.85 10.54 -5.83
N LYS A 83 -6.65 11.58 -6.06
CA LYS A 83 -6.68 12.39 -7.29
C LYS A 83 -6.23 13.82 -7.03
#